data_AF-A0A963S7U7-F1
#
_entry.id   AF-A0A963S7U7-F1
#
_cell.length_a   1.000
_cell.length_b   1.000
_cell.length_c   1.000
_cell.angle_alpha   90.00
_cell.angle_beta   90.00
_cell.angle_gamma   90.00
#
_symmetry.space_group_name_H-M   'P 1'
#
loop_
_entity.id
_entity.type
_entity.pdbx_description
1 polymer ?
#
loop_
_entity_poly.entity_id
_entity_poly.type
_entity_poly.pdbx_seq_one_letter_code
_entity_poly.pdbx_strand_id
1 'polypeptide(L)'
;MKPLFSQAELEAIAGALGDTDTGLKGAEIELLIATCGMTDPGPITKRTRIYNAFADSQNQRRDRTRILGFIRHAMKPARYIREPERFEPMRTKLNFALAFAGLVVTEAGEIQSVPVATTLT
;
A
#
# COMPACT_ATOMS: atom_id res chain seq x y z
N MET A 1 13.49 11.87 5.81
CA MET A 1 12.45 10.86 5.50
C MET A 1 11.60 10.64 6.74
N LYS A 2 10.27 10.67 6.63
CA LYS A 2 9.38 10.42 7.79
C LYS A 2 9.57 8.99 8.32
N PRO A 3 9.72 8.76 9.63
CA PRO A 3 10.01 7.42 10.16
C PRO A 3 8.79 6.49 10.14
N LEU A 4 7.59 7.05 10.26
CA LEU A 4 6.32 6.34 10.38
C LEU A 4 5.25 7.01 9.52
N PHE A 5 4.28 6.25 9.05
CA PHE A 5 3.05 6.81 8.52
C PHE A 5 2.13 7.26 9.66
N SER A 6 1.39 8.35 9.47
CA SER A 6 0.28 8.73 10.35
C SER A 6 -0.89 7.76 10.17
N GLN A 7 -1.84 7.77 11.10
CA GLN A 7 -3.07 6.99 10.95
C GLN A 7 -3.81 7.32 9.65
N ALA A 8 -3.99 8.60 9.34
CA ALA A 8 -4.66 9.03 8.11
C ALA A 8 -3.92 8.55 6.83
N GLU A 9 -2.58 8.57 6.83
CA GLU A 9 -1.79 8.04 5.73
C GLU A 9 -1.97 6.51 5.59
N LEU A 10 -1.97 5.76 6.70
CA LEU A 10 -2.22 4.32 6.69
C LEU A 10 -3.61 3.99 6.15
N GLU A 11 -4.63 4.73 6.58
CA GLU A 11 -6.01 4.57 6.13
C GLU A 11 -6.13 4.86 4.62
N ALA A 12 -5.54 5.94 4.14
CA ALA A 12 -5.55 6.31 2.72
C ALA A 12 -4.83 5.25 1.85
N ILE A 13 -3.64 4.80 2.28
CA ILE A 13 -2.88 3.76 1.58
C ILE A 13 -3.66 2.44 1.56
N ALA A 14 -4.21 2.01 2.70
CA ALA A 14 -4.98 0.78 2.80
C ALA A 14 -6.29 0.86 2.00
N GLY A 15 -6.92 2.03 1.94
CA GLY A 15 -8.08 2.30 1.10
C GLY A 15 -7.76 2.15 -0.38
N ALA A 16 -6.66 2.74 -0.85
CA ALA A 16 -6.23 2.63 -2.25
C ALA A 16 -5.89 1.19 -2.67
N LEU A 17 -5.12 0.48 -1.83
CA LEU A 17 -4.73 -0.91 -2.09
C LEU A 17 -5.90 -1.89 -1.93
N GLY A 18 -6.85 -1.58 -1.04
CA GLY A 18 -8.02 -2.40 -0.73
C GLY A 18 -9.28 -2.06 -1.53
N ASP A 19 -9.17 -1.16 -2.51
CA ASP A 19 -10.28 -0.67 -3.35
C ASP A 19 -11.09 -1.81 -3.96
N THR A 20 -12.41 -1.64 -4.06
CA THR A 20 -13.33 -2.70 -4.49
C THR A 20 -13.06 -3.13 -5.93
N ASP A 21 -12.92 -2.16 -6.84
CA ASP A 21 -12.93 -2.40 -8.28
C ASP A 21 -11.53 -2.68 -8.81
N THR A 22 -10.55 -1.87 -8.38
CA THR A 22 -9.20 -1.89 -8.94
C THR A 22 -8.15 -2.38 -7.96
N GLY A 23 -8.50 -2.57 -6.69
CA GLY A 23 -7.55 -2.94 -5.63
C GLY A 23 -7.10 -4.39 -5.67
N LEU A 24 -6.30 -4.77 -4.67
CA LEU A 24 -5.84 -6.13 -4.44
C LEU A 24 -7.02 -7.06 -4.11
N LYS A 25 -6.92 -8.32 -4.51
CA LYS A 25 -7.84 -9.40 -4.15
C LYS A 25 -7.52 -9.92 -2.76
N GLY A 26 -8.50 -10.53 -2.08
CA GLY A 26 -8.31 -11.08 -0.73
C GLY A 26 -7.12 -12.04 -0.60
N ALA A 27 -6.96 -12.95 -1.56
CA ALA A 27 -5.82 -13.87 -1.62
C ALA A 27 -4.49 -13.18 -1.93
N GLU A 28 -4.50 -12.11 -2.73
CA GLU A 28 -3.29 -11.31 -2.99
C GLU A 28 -2.82 -10.61 -1.72
N ILE A 29 -3.75 -10.04 -0.94
CA ILE A 29 -3.47 -9.37 0.33
C ILE A 29 -2.84 -10.34 1.33
N GLU A 30 -3.44 -11.52 1.50
CA GLU A 30 -2.93 -12.58 2.37
C GLU A 30 -1.49 -12.96 2.04
N LEU A 31 -1.24 -13.27 0.77
CA LEU A 31 0.09 -13.63 0.28
C LEU A 31 1.10 -12.52 0.53
N LEU A 32 0.73 -11.26 0.28
CA LEU A 32 1.62 -10.11 0.45
C LEU A 32 1.91 -9.79 1.93
N ILE A 33 0.92 -9.93 2.81
CA ILE A 33 1.09 -9.81 4.27
C ILE A 33 2.12 -10.84 4.75
N ALA A 34 1.93 -12.11 4.37
CA ALA A 34 2.84 -13.19 4.70
C ALA A 34 4.25 -12.97 4.13
N THR A 35 4.35 -12.59 2.84
CA THR A 35 5.63 -12.29 2.17
C THR A 35 6.43 -11.22 2.91
N CYS A 36 5.75 -10.24 3.51
CA CYS A 36 6.39 -9.15 4.24
C CYS A 36 6.66 -9.48 5.71
N GLY A 37 6.26 -10.65 6.20
CA GLY A 37 6.38 -11.03 7.61
C GLY A 37 5.53 -10.16 8.54
N MET A 38 4.33 -9.78 8.10
CA MET A 38 3.35 -9.05 8.90
C MET A 38 2.30 -10.01 9.47
N THR A 39 1.68 -9.63 10.58
CA THR A 39 0.57 -10.37 11.18
C THR A 39 -0.70 -10.14 10.36
N ASP A 40 -1.38 -11.20 9.97
CA ASP A 40 -2.66 -11.10 9.29
C ASP A 40 -3.81 -11.09 10.31
N PRO A 41 -4.67 -10.05 10.34
CA PRO A 41 -5.83 -10.00 11.23
C PRO A 41 -6.98 -10.94 10.80
N GLY A 42 -6.85 -11.62 9.66
CA GLY A 42 -7.84 -12.56 9.14
C GLY A 42 -8.80 -11.97 8.09
N PRO A 43 -9.80 -12.75 7.66
CA PRO A 43 -10.68 -12.40 6.54
C PRO A 43 -11.76 -11.38 6.95
N ILE A 44 -11.35 -10.11 7.03
CA ILE A 44 -12.24 -8.94 7.16
C ILE A 44 -12.24 -8.15 5.83
N THR A 45 -12.85 -6.95 5.82
CA THR A 45 -12.81 -6.11 4.60
C THR A 45 -11.37 -5.82 4.17
N LYS A 46 -11.11 -5.82 2.86
CA LYS A 46 -9.75 -5.66 2.28
C LYS A 46 -8.97 -4.49 2.88
N ARG A 47 -9.59 -3.30 2.89
CA ARG A 47 -9.00 -2.07 3.45
C ARG A 47 -8.67 -2.22 4.94
N THR A 48 -9.57 -2.80 5.74
CA THR A 48 -9.34 -2.98 7.19
C THR A 48 -8.26 -4.03 7.45
N ARG A 49 -8.21 -5.11 6.66
CA ARG A 49 -7.16 -6.14 6.74
C ARG A 49 -5.78 -5.55 6.50
N ILE A 50 -5.63 -4.75 5.44
CA ILE A 50 -4.37 -4.06 5.10
C ILE A 50 -4.01 -3.05 6.19
N TYR A 51 -4.95 -2.20 6.61
CA TYR A 51 -4.72 -1.19 7.64
C TYR A 51 -4.23 -1.82 8.95
N ASN A 52 -4.94 -2.84 9.45
CA ASN A 52 -4.60 -3.49 10.71
C ASN A 52 -3.22 -4.15 10.63
N ALA A 53 -2.89 -4.85 9.53
CA ALA A 53 -1.57 -5.45 9.35
C ALA A 53 -0.44 -4.40 9.32
N PHE A 54 -0.68 -3.25 8.66
CA PHE A 54 0.28 -2.15 8.59
C PHE A 54 0.47 -1.48 9.95
N ALA A 55 -0.63 -1.13 10.63
CA ALA A 55 -0.62 -0.49 11.93
C ALA A 55 0.07 -1.38 12.97
N ASP A 56 -0.27 -2.67 13.02
CA ASP A 56 0.37 -3.65 13.91
C ASP A 56 1.88 -3.72 13.66
N SER A 57 2.29 -3.96 12.40
CA SER A 57 3.69 -4.03 12.02
C SER A 57 4.47 -2.77 12.40
N GLN A 58 3.93 -1.60 12.08
CA GLN A 58 4.60 -0.32 12.34
C GLN A 58 4.70 -0.03 13.84
N ASN A 59 3.64 -0.31 14.61
CA ASN A 59 3.62 -0.05 16.04
C ASN A 59 4.59 -0.96 16.80
N GLN A 60 4.68 -2.24 16.42
CA GLN A 60 5.60 -3.20 17.02
C GLN A 60 7.06 -2.88 16.68
N ARG A 61 7.35 -2.55 15.41
CA ARG A 61 8.73 -2.38 14.91
C ARG A 61 9.25 -0.95 15.02
N ARG A 62 8.37 0.02 15.24
CA ARG A 62 8.67 1.46 15.20
C ARG A 62 9.34 1.89 13.89
N ASP A 63 8.95 1.26 12.78
CA ASP A 63 9.36 1.63 11.42
C ASP A 63 8.25 1.37 10.40
N ARG A 64 8.44 1.86 9.17
CA ARG A 64 7.54 1.59 8.03
C ARG A 64 8.11 0.64 6.98
N THR A 65 9.19 -0.07 7.30
CA THR A 65 9.97 -0.86 6.34
C THR A 65 9.13 -1.95 5.67
N ARG A 66 8.31 -2.65 6.47
CA ARG A 66 7.45 -3.74 5.97
C ARG A 66 6.30 -3.22 5.12
N ILE A 67 5.76 -2.05 5.45
CA ILE A 67 4.72 -1.38 4.65
C ILE A 67 5.28 -1.00 3.27
N LEU A 68 6.48 -0.40 3.23
CA LEU A 68 7.15 -0.09 1.97
C LEU A 68 7.48 -1.36 1.17
N GLY A 69 7.89 -2.44 1.84
CA GLY A 69 8.05 -3.76 1.23
C GLY A 69 6.76 -4.28 0.60
N PHE A 70 5.66 -4.22 1.33
CA PHE A 70 4.33 -4.61 0.83
C PHE A 70 3.97 -3.83 -0.42
N ILE A 71 4.12 -2.50 -0.40
CA ILE A 71 3.83 -1.65 -1.55
C ILE A 71 4.68 -2.05 -2.76
N ARG A 72 6.01 -2.24 -2.59
CA ARG A 72 6.88 -2.69 -3.69
C ARG A 72 6.44 -4.03 -4.25
N HIS A 73 6.07 -4.99 -3.40
CA HIS A 73 5.59 -6.30 -3.86
C HIS A 73 4.23 -6.21 -4.56
N ALA A 74 3.30 -5.41 -4.03
CA ALA A 74 1.98 -5.19 -4.60
C ALA A 74 2.07 -4.50 -5.97
N MET A 75 3.00 -3.58 -6.13
CA MET A 75 3.12 -2.73 -7.31
C MET A 75 4.11 -3.22 -8.36
N LYS A 76 4.55 -4.50 -8.32
CA LYS A 76 5.34 -5.07 -9.43
C LYS A 76 4.46 -5.23 -10.68
N PRO A 77 4.77 -4.58 -11.81
CA PRO A 77 3.96 -4.66 -13.03
C PRO A 77 3.74 -6.10 -13.51
N ALA A 78 4.74 -6.98 -13.33
CA ALA A 78 4.68 -8.39 -13.68
C ALA A 78 3.52 -9.17 -13.01
N ARG A 79 2.96 -8.68 -11.90
CA ARG A 79 1.79 -9.31 -11.24
C ARG A 79 0.49 -9.09 -12.01
N TYR A 80 0.47 -8.10 -12.90
CA TYR A 80 -0.73 -7.65 -13.61
C TYR A 80 -0.73 -8.08 -15.08
N ILE A 81 0.18 -8.97 -15.52
CA ILE A 81 0.25 -9.41 -16.93
C ILE A 81 -1.08 -9.96 -17.45
N ARG A 82 -1.88 -10.59 -16.58
CA ARG A 82 -3.19 -11.17 -16.95
C ARG A 82 -4.36 -10.19 -16.83
N GLU A 83 -4.16 -9.09 -16.11
CA GLU A 83 -5.17 -8.07 -15.77
C GLU A 83 -4.52 -6.67 -15.77
N PRO A 84 -3.88 -6.24 -16.89
CA PRO A 84 -3.07 -5.02 -16.92
C PRO A 84 -3.90 -3.75 -16.64
N GLU A 85 -5.19 -3.78 -16.95
CA GLU A 85 -6.14 -2.70 -16.72
C GLU A 85 -6.29 -2.33 -15.23
N ARG A 86 -5.93 -3.22 -14.30
CA ARG A 86 -5.97 -2.94 -12.85
C ARG A 86 -4.79 -2.11 -12.36
N PHE A 87 -3.65 -2.16 -13.07
CA PHE A 87 -2.39 -1.63 -12.57
C PHE A 87 -2.40 -0.10 -12.41
N GLU A 88 -2.63 0.62 -13.51
CA GLU A 88 -2.56 2.09 -13.52
C GLU A 88 -3.61 2.76 -12.62
N PRO A 89 -4.89 2.32 -12.60
CA PRO A 89 -5.87 2.86 -11.66
C PRO A 89 -5.47 2.67 -10.19
N MET A 90 -4.95 1.48 -9.83
CA MET A 90 -4.48 1.22 -8.47
C MET A 90 -3.25 2.06 -8.13
N ARG A 91 -2.28 2.15 -9.05
CA ARG A 91 -1.07 2.99 -8.89
C ARG A 91 -1.44 4.44 -8.67
N THR A 92 -2.40 4.96 -9.44
CA THR A 92 -2.89 6.34 -9.34
C THR A 92 -3.51 6.61 -7.98
N LYS A 93 -4.46 5.78 -7.54
CA LYS A 93 -5.08 5.90 -6.20
C LYS A 93 -4.04 5.82 -5.08
N LEU A 94 -3.09 4.90 -5.20
CA LEU A 94 -2.02 4.73 -4.23
C LEU A 94 -1.08 5.94 -4.18
N ASN A 95 -0.74 6.52 -5.34
CA ASN A 95 0.10 7.69 -5.43
C ASN A 95 -0.55 8.93 -4.82
N PHE A 96 -1.87 9.10 -4.95
CA PHE A 96 -2.58 10.16 -4.22
C PHE A 96 -2.44 10.02 -2.71
N ALA A 97 -2.52 8.79 -2.18
CA ALA A 97 -2.30 8.54 -0.76
C ALA A 97 -0.83 8.77 -0.35
N LEU A 98 0.13 8.28 -1.14
CA LEU A 98 1.56 8.35 -0.85
C LEU A 98 2.14 9.77 -0.97
N ALA A 99 1.53 10.65 -1.76
CA ALA A 99 1.97 12.03 -1.93
C ALA A 99 2.00 12.78 -0.59
N PHE A 100 1.05 12.53 0.31
CA PHE A 100 1.02 13.09 1.67
C PHE A 100 2.18 12.58 2.56
N ALA A 101 2.76 11.44 2.21
CA ALA A 101 3.95 10.90 2.86
C ALA A 101 5.26 11.22 2.12
N GLY A 102 5.21 12.04 1.06
CA GLY A 102 6.36 12.41 0.22
C GLY A 102 6.90 11.24 -0.60
N LEU A 103 6.03 10.34 -1.04
CA LEU A 103 6.38 9.13 -1.79
C LEU A 103 5.54 9.00 -3.06
N VAL A 104 6.09 8.31 -4.05
CA VAL A 104 5.38 7.91 -5.28
C VAL A 104 5.84 6.52 -5.70
N VAL A 105 4.94 5.77 -6.32
CA VAL A 105 5.22 4.52 -7.06
C VAL A 105 5.32 4.84 -8.54
N THR A 106 6.48 4.55 -9.13
CA THR A 106 6.75 4.74 -10.56
C THR A 106 6.00 3.69 -11.39
N GLU A 107 5.97 3.88 -12.72
CA GLU A 107 5.43 2.89 -13.67
C GLU A 107 6.16 1.55 -13.59
N ALA A 108 7.43 1.56 -13.19
CA ALA A 108 8.23 0.35 -12.96
C ALA A 108 7.87 -0.37 -11.63
N GLY A 109 7.00 0.20 -10.80
CA GLY A 109 6.64 -0.33 -9.49
C GLY A 109 7.60 0.03 -8.35
N GLU A 110 8.54 0.95 -8.61
CA GLU A 110 9.55 1.37 -7.63
C GLU A 110 9.07 2.56 -6.80
N ILE A 111 9.51 2.63 -5.55
CA ILE A 111 9.17 3.75 -4.65
C ILE A 111 10.26 4.83 -4.75
N GLN A 112 9.83 6.06 -5.01
CA GLN A 112 10.69 7.25 -5.02
C GLN A 112 10.19 8.31 -4.04
N SER A 113 11.08 9.21 -3.62
CA SER A 113 10.71 10.38 -2.82
C SER A 113 10.29 11.54 -3.71
N VAL A 114 9.25 12.24 -3.27
CA VAL A 114 8.70 13.44 -3.93
C VAL A 114 8.40 14.52 -2.88
N PRO A 115 8.21 15.78 -3.29
CA PRO A 115 7.69 16.82 -2.39
C PRO A 115 6.38 16.37 -1.73
N VAL A 116 6.26 16.64 -0.42
CA VAL A 116 5.06 16.27 0.34
C VAL A 116 3.88 17.13 -0.12
N ALA A 117 2.79 16.48 -0.52
CA ALA A 117 1.54 17.17 -0.82
C ALA A 117 0.83 17.60 0.47
N THR A 118 0.18 18.76 0.43
CA THR A 118 -0.64 19.30 1.53
C THR A 118 -2.11 19.48 1.13
N THR A 119 -2.45 19.25 -0.14
CA THR A 119 -3.77 19.46 -0.73
C THR A 119 -4.09 18.38 -1.75
N LEU A 120 -5.39 18.16 -2.02
CA LEU A 120 -5.87 17.35 -3.13
C LEU A 120 -5.94 18.24 -4.38
N THR A 121 -5.11 17.98 -5.38
CA THR A 121 -5.08 18.72 -6.65
C THR A 121 -5.00 17.76 -7.82
#